data_AF-A0A925FAR4-F1
#
_entry.id   AF-A0A925FAR4-F1
#
_cell.length_a   1.000
_cell.length_b   1.000
_cell.length_c   1.000
_cell.angle_alpha   90.00
_cell.angle_beta   90.00
_cell.angle_gamma   90.00
#
_symmetry.space_group_name_H-M   'P 1'
#
loop_
_entity.id
_entity.type
_entity.pdbx_description
1 polymer ?
#
loop_
_entity_poly.entity_id
_entity_poly.type
_entity_poly.pdbx_seq_one_letter_code
_entity_poly.pdbx_strand_id
1 'polypeptide(L)'
;MNPENASLLLFCLGAVAFLYASVGHGGASGYLAVLALFGAAPELMKSSALMLNLVVSMVSFLNFYRGGHFVWRKFWPFAVA
;
A
#
# COMPACT_ATOMS: atom_id res chain seq x y z
N MET A 1 12.27 -17.65 -10.73
CA MET A 1 12.08 -16.34 -11.38
C MET A 1 13.46 -15.82 -11.74
N ASN A 2 13.72 -15.44 -12.99
CA ASN A 2 15.00 -14.84 -13.34
C ASN A 2 15.21 -13.52 -12.57
N PRO A 3 16.45 -13.14 -12.24
CA PRO A 3 16.74 -11.93 -11.46
C PRO A 3 16.23 -10.64 -12.13
N GLU A 4 16.20 -10.62 -13.47
CA GLU A 4 15.61 -9.52 -14.26
C GLU A 4 14.10 -9.33 -13.99
N ASN A 5 13.34 -10.42 -13.93
CA ASN A 5 11.90 -10.37 -13.67
C ASN A 5 11.59 -9.96 -12.23
N ALA A 6 12.43 -10.37 -11.28
CA ALA A 6 12.30 -9.95 -9.88
C ALA A 6 12.52 -8.44 -9.71
N SER A 7 13.53 -7.90 -10.39
CA SER A 7 13.84 -6.47 -10.37
C SER A 7 12.71 -5.65 -10.97
N LEU A 8 12.15 -6.09 -12.11
CA LEU A 8 11.00 -5.46 -12.76
C LEU A 8 9.74 -5.50 -11.89
N LEU A 9 9.47 -6.64 -11.24
CA LEU A 9 8.33 -6.78 -10.33
C LEU A 9 8.42 -5.76 -9.18
N LEU A 10 9.58 -5.67 -8.53
CA LEU A 10 9.79 -4.73 -7.42
C LEU A 10 9.66 -3.28 -7.87
N PHE A 11 10.18 -2.95 -9.05
CA PHE A 11 10.02 -1.62 -9.64
C PHE A 11 8.54 -1.27 -9.85
N CYS A 12 7.77 -2.17 -10.46
CA CYS A 12 6.33 -1.97 -10.68
C CYS A 12 5.56 -1.83 -9.36
N LEU A 13 5.83 -2.68 -8.36
CA LEU A 13 5.21 -2.58 -7.04
C LEU A 13 5.54 -1.27 -6.34
N GLY A 14 6.81 -0.84 -6.41
CA GLY A 14 7.26 0.44 -5.88
C GLY A 14 6.58 1.63 -6.55
N ALA A 15 6.45 1.60 -7.87
CA ALA A 15 5.75 2.65 -8.63
C ALA A 15 4.28 2.74 -8.25
N VAL A 16 3.56 1.62 -8.19
CA VAL A 16 2.15 1.60 -7.74
C VAL A 16 2.03 2.09 -6.30
N ALA A 17 2.92 1.65 -5.41
CA ALA A 17 2.92 2.08 -4.01
C ALA A 17 3.14 3.59 -3.85
N PHE A 18 4.06 4.15 -4.63
CA PHE A 18 4.32 5.58 -4.67
C PHE A 18 3.09 6.37 -5.15
N LEU A 19 2.44 5.93 -6.23
CA LEU A 19 1.24 6.57 -6.76
C LEU A 19 0.07 6.54 -5.76
N TYR A 20 -0.15 5.40 -5.11
CA TYR A 20 -1.17 5.26 -4.06
C TYR A 20 -0.86 6.15 -2.85
N ALA A 21 0.41 6.21 -2.41
CA ALA A 21 0.81 7.09 -1.30
C ALA A 21 0.64 8.58 -1.63
N SER A 22 0.90 8.96 -2.89
CA SER A 22 0.80 10.35 -3.37
C SER A 22 -0.64 10.87 -3.33
N VAL A 23 -1.61 10.03 -3.67
CA VAL A 23 -3.04 10.36 -3.58
C VAL A 23 -3.58 10.19 -2.16
N GLY A 24 -2.90 9.40 -1.32
CA GLY A 24 -3.35 9.05 0.02
C GLY A 24 -4.30 7.85 0.06
N HIS A 25 -4.36 7.07 -1.03
CA HIS A 25 -5.36 6.02 -1.20
C HIS A 25 -4.73 4.65 -0.99
N GLY A 26 -5.12 3.97 0.09
CA GLY A 26 -4.73 2.58 0.36
C GLY A 26 -5.48 1.58 -0.52
N GLY A 27 -5.19 1.51 -1.82
CA GLY A 27 -5.72 0.50 -2.73
C GLY A 27 -4.92 -0.80 -2.72
N ALA A 28 -5.56 -1.96 -2.78
CA ALA A 28 -4.87 -3.25 -2.98
C ALA A 28 -4.84 -3.72 -4.44
N SER A 29 -5.77 -3.21 -5.27
CA SER A 29 -6.03 -3.71 -6.62
C SER A 29 -4.82 -3.58 -7.56
N GLY A 30 -4.08 -2.47 -7.49
CA GLY A 30 -2.87 -2.27 -8.29
C GLY A 30 -1.78 -3.31 -7.99
N TYR A 31 -1.54 -3.63 -6.70
CA TYR A 31 -0.57 -4.65 -6.31
C TYR A 31 -0.99 -6.04 -6.76
N LEU A 32 -2.28 -6.37 -6.59
CA LEU A 32 -2.84 -7.65 -7.02
C LEU A 32 -2.73 -7.83 -8.55
N ALA A 33 -2.97 -6.78 -9.33
CA ALA A 33 -2.81 -6.80 -10.78
C ALA A 33 -1.36 -7.07 -11.19
N VAL A 34 -0.40 -6.34 -10.61
CA VAL A 34 1.03 -6.56 -10.86
C VAL A 34 1.45 -7.97 -10.46
N LEU A 35 1.07 -8.45 -9.28
CA LEU A 35 1.41 -9.80 -8.81
C LEU A 35 0.77 -10.89 -9.68
N ALA A 36 -0.45 -10.66 -10.20
CA ALA A 36 -1.13 -11.58 -11.11
C ALA A 36 -0.42 -11.66 -12.47
N LEU A 37 0.02 -10.53 -13.04
CA LEU A 37 0.76 -10.49 -14.31
C LEU A 37 2.08 -11.26 -14.25
N PHE A 38 2.72 -11.30 -13.07
CA PHE A 38 3.95 -12.07 -12.84
C PHE A 38 3.69 -13.51 -12.35
N GLY A 39 2.43 -13.95 -12.28
CA GLY A 39 2.07 -15.32 -11.93
C GLY A 39 2.33 -15.70 -10.47
N ALA A 40 2.27 -14.74 -9.53
CA ALA A 40 2.45 -15.01 -8.11
C ALA A 40 1.33 -15.92 -7.56
N ALA A 41 1.68 -16.79 -6.61
CA ALA A 41 0.70 -17.64 -5.94
C ALA A 41 -0.33 -16.81 -5.15
N PRO A 42 -1.63 -17.18 -5.11
CA PRO A 42 -2.68 -16.40 -4.45
C PRO A 42 -2.42 -16.08 -2.97
N GLU A 43 -1.75 -16.99 -2.26
CA GLU A 43 -1.35 -16.84 -0.85
C GLU A 43 -0.32 -15.71 -0.66
N LEU A 44 0.65 -15.62 -1.58
CA LEU A 44 1.64 -14.56 -1.59
C LEU A 44 1.03 -13.23 -2.03
N MET A 45 0.08 -13.27 -2.98
CA MET A 45 -0.63 -12.08 -3.46
C MET A 45 -1.36 -11.36 -2.33
N LYS A 46 -2.17 -12.09 -1.54
CA LYS A 46 -2.95 -11.50 -0.44
C LYS A 46 -2.06 -10.87 0.61
N SER A 47 -1.07 -11.62 1.11
CA SER A 47 -0.17 -11.17 2.17
C SER A 47 0.67 -9.96 1.74
N SER A 48 1.21 -10.00 0.51
CA SER A 48 2.04 -8.92 -0.03
C SER A 48 1.22 -7.65 -0.30
N ALA A 49 0.04 -7.78 -0.91
CA ALA A 49 -0.85 -6.64 -1.14
C ALA A 49 -1.28 -5.99 0.18
N LEU A 50 -1.59 -6.78 1.21
CA LEU A 50 -1.97 -6.26 2.52
C LEU A 50 -0.83 -5.50 3.20
N MET A 51 0.40 -6.04 3.18
CA MET A 51 1.57 -5.36 3.73
C MET A 51 1.87 -4.04 3.03
N LEU A 52 1.90 -4.03 1.69
CA LEU A 52 2.12 -2.82 0.90
C LEU A 52 1.06 -1.78 1.21
N ASN A 53 -0.20 -2.20 1.31
CA ASN A 53 -1.30 -1.29 1.58
C ASN A 53 -1.23 -0.67 2.97
N LEU A 54 -0.75 -1.42 3.97
CA LEU A 54 -0.54 -0.93 5.32
C LEU A 54 0.57 0.12 5.37
N VAL A 55 1.68 -0.12 4.68
CA VAL A 55 2.81 0.83 4.59
C VAL A 55 2.37 2.12 3.91
N VAL A 56 1.69 2.01 2.77
CA VAL A 56 1.22 3.19 2.02
C VAL A 56 0.21 4.00 2.83
N SER A 57 -0.79 3.34 3.42
CA SER A 57 -1.78 4.02 4.26
C SER A 57 -1.13 4.68 5.48
N MET A 58 -0.12 4.04 6.07
CA MET A 58 0.64 4.61 7.19
C MET A 58 1.41 5.87 6.78
N VAL A 59 2.07 5.86 5.62
CA VAL A 59 2.77 7.05 5.10
C VAL A 59 1.79 8.20 4.87
N SER A 60 0.64 7.93 4.28
CA SER A 60 -0.40 8.93 4.06
C SER A 60 -0.96 9.47 5.38
N PHE A 61 -1.19 8.60 6.36
CA PHE A 61 -1.60 8.99 7.71
C PHE A 61 -0.55 9.86 8.40
N LEU A 62 0.73 9.48 8.34
CA LEU A 62 1.83 10.25 8.92
C LEU A 62 1.94 11.63 8.28
N ASN A 63 1.78 11.74 6.97
CA ASN A 63 1.76 13.04 6.29
C ASN A 63 0.59 13.91 6.76
N PHE A 64 -0.60 13.33 6.92
CA PHE A 64 -1.78 14.04 7.45
C PHE A 64 -1.60 14.47 8.91
N TYR A 65 -1.02 13.60 9.74
CA TYR A 65 -0.70 13.88 11.13
C TYR A 65 0.33 15.02 11.25
N ARG A 66 1.40 14.97 10.46
CA ARG A 66 2.44 16.01 10.41
C ARG A 66 1.91 17.34 9.89
N GLY A 67 0.90 17.31 9.01
CA GLY A 67 0.20 18.50 8.54
C GLY A 67 -0.68 19.18 9.61
N GLY A 68 -0.80 18.63 10.81
CA GLY A 68 -1.62 19.19 11.89
C GLY A 68 -3.13 19.06 11.66
N HIS A 69 -3.56 18.35 10.62
CA HIS A 69 -4.97 18.16 10.28
C HIS A 69 -5.64 17.05 11.12
N PHE A 70 -4.86 16.27 11.86
CA PHE A 70 -5.37 15.19 12.68
C PHE A 70 -5.85 15.67 14.05
N VAL A 71 -7.18 15.65 14.26
CA VAL A 71 -7.80 16.03 15.54
C VAL A 71 -8.18 14.79 16.33
N TRP A 72 -7.31 14.37 17.25
CA TRP A 72 -7.48 13.19 18.11
C TRP A 72 -8.85 13.09 18.78
N ARG A 73 -9.40 14.22 19.24
CA ARG A 73 -10.71 14.28 19.91
C ARG A 73 -11.87 13.81 19.01
N LYS A 74 -11.76 14.01 17.69
CA LYS A 74 -12.78 13.57 16.72
C LYS A 74 -12.55 12.12 16.29
N PHE A 75 -11.31 11.65 16.32
CA PHE A 75 -10.95 10.30 15.90
C PHE A 75 -11.32 9.23 16.95
N TRP A 76 -11.11 9.52 18.24
CA TRP A 76 -11.34 8.57 19.34
C TRP A 76 -12.69 7.81 19.28
N PRO A 77 -13.85 8.47 19.06
CA PRO A 77 -15.13 7.76 18.97
C PRO A 77 -15.23 6.78 17.79
N PHE A 78 -14.47 6.98 16.71
CA PHE A 78 -14.43 6.04 15.58
C PHE A 78 -13.41 4.90 15.79
N ALA A 79 -12.40 5.11 16.63
CA ALA A 79 -11.36 4.10 16.87
C ALA A 79 -11.77 3.03 17.88
N VAL A 80 -12.69 3.37 18.80
CA VAL A 80 -13.17 2.50 19.88
C VAL A 80 -14.51 1.83 19.56
N ALA A 81 -15.28 2.38 18.62
CA ALA A 81 -16.53 1.79 18.13
C ALA A 81 -16.26 0.58 17.22
#